data_AF-A0AAQ1HT97-F1
#
_entry.id   AF-A0AAQ1HT97-F1
#
_cell.length_a   1.000
_cell.length_b   1.000
_cell.length_c   1.000
_cell.angle_alpha   90.00
_cell.angle_beta   90.00
_cell.angle_gamma   90.00
#
_symmetry.space_group_name_H-M   'P 1'
#
loop_
_entity.id
_entity.type
_entity.pdbx_description
1 polymer ?
#
loop_
_entity_poly.entity_id
_entity_poly.type
_entity_poly.pdbx_seq_one_letter_code
_entity_poly.pdbx_strand_id
1 'polypeptide(L)'
;MNTQKAAEKMLETGEFYTALEIGREFGESAKRGSGWLYNIRMGSRYETVETELPNRRVKVVAIDGRRVSIDQLQNKALLFRRPRLLIENRV
;
A
#
# COMPACT_ATOMS: atom_id res chain seq x y z
N MET A 1 -2.80 -5.99 11.05
CA MET A 1 -2.34 -5.01 10.03
C MET A 1 -2.71 -3.58 10.43
N ASN A 2 -1.99 -2.53 9.97
CA ASN A 2 -2.30 -1.12 10.27
C ASN A 2 -2.36 -0.24 9.00
N THR A 3 -2.84 1.00 9.14
CA THR A 3 -3.01 1.95 8.02
C THR A 3 -1.72 2.22 7.25
N GLN A 4 -0.59 2.36 7.94
CA GLN A 4 0.69 2.68 7.29
C GLN A 4 1.15 1.54 6.38
N LYS A 5 1.05 0.29 6.83
CA LYS A 5 1.39 -0.86 5.97
C LYS A 5 0.45 -0.99 4.78
N ALA A 6 -0.84 -0.69 4.94
CA ALA A 6 -1.77 -0.65 3.83
C ALA A 6 -1.39 0.43 2.80
N ALA A 7 -1.05 1.64 3.26
CA ALA A 7 -0.60 2.72 2.38
C ALA A 7 0.70 2.38 1.64
N GLU A 8 1.69 1.81 2.33
CA GLU A 8 2.95 1.37 1.69
C GLU A 8 2.69 0.32 0.61
N LYS A 9 1.80 -0.64 0.85
CA LYS A 9 1.41 -1.64 -0.16
C LYS A 9 0.73 -0.99 -1.36
N MET A 10 -0.19 -0.04 -1.12
CA MET A 10 -0.87 0.70 -2.20
C MET A 10 0.11 1.55 -3.01
N LEU A 11 1.11 2.16 -2.37
CA LEU A 11 2.16 2.92 -3.05
C LEU A 11 3.09 2.01 -3.84
N GLU A 12 3.44 0.84 -3.29
CA GLU A 12 4.29 -0.15 -3.94
C GLU A 12 3.66 -0.70 -5.23
N THR A 13 2.38 -1.06 -5.18
CA THR A 13 1.66 -1.58 -6.35
C THR A 13 1.25 -0.48 -7.32
N GLY A 14 0.99 0.73 -6.80
CA GLY A 14 0.49 1.85 -7.60
C GLY A 14 -0.92 1.62 -8.14
N GLU A 15 -1.69 0.72 -7.52
CA GLU A 15 -3.02 0.33 -7.98
C GLU A 15 -4.15 1.05 -7.21
N PHE A 16 -5.35 1.02 -7.78
CA PHE A 16 -6.56 1.46 -7.11
C PHE A 16 -7.17 0.34 -6.26
N TYR A 17 -7.56 0.66 -5.03
CA TYR A 17 -8.19 -0.30 -4.13
C TYR A 17 -9.55 0.16 -3.64
N THR A 18 -10.49 -0.78 -3.58
CA THR A 18 -11.67 -0.74 -2.73
C THR A 18 -11.34 -1.23 -1.32
N ALA A 19 -12.24 -0.99 -0.37
CA ALA A 19 -12.11 -1.47 1.01
C ALA A 19 -12.00 -3.00 1.10
N LEU A 20 -12.69 -3.73 0.22
CA LEU A 20 -12.65 -5.19 0.18
C LEU A 20 -11.30 -5.69 -0.36
N GLU A 21 -10.81 -5.11 -1.46
CA GLU A 21 -9.55 -5.52 -2.09
C GLU A 21 -8.38 -5.31 -1.13
N ILE A 22 -8.24 -4.12 -0.52
CA ILE A 22 -7.13 -3.88 0.41
C ILE A 22 -7.25 -4.70 1.69
N GLY A 23 -8.47 -5.01 2.15
CA GLY A 23 -8.67 -5.94 3.25
C GLY A 23 -8.13 -7.33 2.92
N ARG A 24 -8.48 -7.84 1.73
CA ARG A 24 -8.09 -9.18 1.25
C ARG A 24 -6.58 -9.32 1.05
N GLU A 25 -5.88 -8.28 0.60
CA GLU A 25 -4.40 -8.26 0.50
C GLU A 25 -3.71 -8.62 1.83
N PHE A 26 -4.38 -8.40 2.96
CA PHE A 26 -3.86 -8.68 4.29
C PHE A 26 -4.63 -9.75 5.05
N GLY A 27 -5.55 -10.48 4.40
CA GLY A 27 -6.40 -11.49 5.04
C GLY A 27 -7.41 -10.89 6.05
N GLU A 28 -7.83 -9.66 5.83
CA GLU A 28 -8.63 -8.87 6.77
C GLU A 28 -9.99 -8.47 6.17
N SER A 29 -10.96 -8.13 7.02
CA SER A 29 -12.31 -7.80 6.58
C SER A 29 -12.39 -6.47 5.83
N ALA A 30 -13.41 -6.33 4.98
CA ALA A 30 -13.69 -5.06 4.28
C ALA A 30 -13.94 -3.90 5.25
N LYS A 31 -14.48 -4.17 6.45
CA LYS A 31 -14.64 -3.16 7.51
C LYS A 31 -13.30 -2.58 7.95
N ARG A 32 -12.28 -3.43 8.13
CA ARG A 32 -10.91 -2.97 8.47
C ARG A 32 -10.28 -2.23 7.31
N GLY A 33 -10.42 -2.75 6.09
CA GLY A 33 -9.96 -2.08 4.88
C GLY A 33 -10.58 -0.68 4.70
N SER A 34 -11.88 -0.55 4.96
CA SER A 34 -12.59 0.75 4.92
C SER A 34 -12.00 1.73 5.94
N GLY A 35 -11.73 1.28 7.17
CA GLY A 35 -11.06 2.10 8.18
C GLY A 35 -9.67 2.57 7.75
N TRP A 36 -8.88 1.73 7.09
CA TRP A 36 -7.58 2.15 6.54
C TRP A 36 -7.74 3.16 5.42
N LEU A 37 -8.61 2.91 4.44
CA LEU A 37 -8.86 3.85 3.34
C LEU A 37 -9.39 5.20 3.83
N TYR A 38 -10.23 5.21 4.86
CA TYR A 38 -10.66 6.44 5.51
C TYR A 38 -9.47 7.21 6.09
N ASN A 39 -8.64 6.55 6.91
CA ASN A 39 -7.47 7.19 7.52
C ASN A 39 -6.43 7.64 6.48
N ILE A 40 -6.30 6.94 5.36
CA ILE A 40 -5.41 7.29 4.26
C ILE A 40 -5.90 8.56 3.57
N ARG A 41 -7.18 8.63 3.20
CA ARG A 41 -7.74 9.82 2.52
C ARG A 41 -7.75 11.07 3.39
N MET A 42 -8.03 10.90 4.69
CA MET A 42 -8.13 12.03 5.63
C MET A 42 -6.79 12.45 6.23
N GLY A 43 -5.75 11.63 6.09
CA GLY A 43 -4.44 11.89 6.70
C GLY A 43 -3.57 12.78 5.83
N SER A 44 -3.08 13.89 6.40
CA SER A 44 -2.22 14.88 5.70
C SER A 44 -0.89 14.32 5.17
N ARG A 45 -0.42 13.20 5.72
CA ARG A 45 0.76 12.46 5.26
C ARG A 45 0.60 11.88 3.85
N TYR A 46 -0.63 11.58 3.43
CA TYR A 46 -0.89 10.78 2.25
C TYR A 46 -1.40 11.64 1.11
N GLU A 47 -0.80 11.50 -0.06
CA GLU A 47 -1.37 11.99 -1.30
C GLU A 47 -2.12 10.85 -1.98
N THR A 48 -3.38 11.11 -2.35
CA THR A 48 -4.25 10.09 -2.95
C THR A 48 -4.95 10.59 -4.20
N VAL A 49 -5.29 9.63 -5.07
CA VAL A 49 -6.22 9.83 -6.18
C VAL A 49 -7.44 8.97 -5.91
N GLU A 50 -8.62 9.54 -6.06
CA GLU A 50 -9.90 8.88 -5.78
C GLU A 50 -10.77 8.84 -7.04
N THR A 51 -11.50 7.75 -7.24
CA THR A 51 -12.58 7.72 -8.23
C THR A 51 -13.86 8.32 -7.66
N GLU A 52 -14.80 8.68 -8.53
CA GLU A 52 -16.10 9.21 -8.13
C GLU A 52 -16.96 8.17 -7.39
N LEU A 53 -18.03 8.66 -6.76
CA LEU A 53 -19.06 7.82 -6.16
C LEU A 53 -20.14 7.46 -7.20
N PRO A 54 -20.85 6.32 -7.04
CA PRO A 54 -20.62 5.26 -6.05
C PRO A 54 -19.41 4.38 -6.40
N ASN A 55 -18.97 3.53 -5.47
CA ASN A 55 -17.82 2.62 -5.63
C ASN A 55 -16.44 3.30 -5.74
N ARG A 56 -16.26 4.39 -5.00
CA ARG A 56 -14.97 5.08 -4.85
C ARG A 56 -13.84 4.09 -4.56
N ARG A 57 -12.80 4.16 -5.39
CA ARG A 57 -11.51 3.48 -5.22
C ARG A 57 -10.46 4.51 -4.88
N VAL A 58 -9.44 4.09 -4.14
CA VAL A 58 -8.36 4.96 -3.67
C VAL A 58 -7.04 4.41 -4.16
N LYS A 59 -6.18 5.28 -4.69
CA LYS A 59 -4.78 4.99 -4.99
C LYS A 59 -3.91 5.94 -4.18
N VAL A 60 -2.84 5.42 -3.57
CA VAL A 60 -1.83 6.25 -2.91
C VAL A 60 -0.77 6.61 -3.95
N VAL A 61 -0.45 7.90 -4.08
CA VAL A 61 0.57 8.40 -5.01
C VAL A 61 1.82 8.90 -4.30
N ALA A 62 1.70 9.32 -3.04
CA ALA A 62 2.84 9.63 -2.20
C ALA A 62 2.53 9.44 -0.71
N ILE A 63 3.59 9.21 0.06
CA ILE A 63 3.58 9.20 1.53
C ILE A 63 4.71 10.12 1.99
N ASP A 64 4.39 11.20 2.69
CA ASP A 64 5.35 12.21 3.16
C ASP A 64 6.25 12.73 2.02
N GLY A 65 5.66 13.02 0.85
CA GLY A 65 6.35 13.47 -0.37
C GLY A 65 7.08 12.39 -1.15
N ARG A 66 7.13 11.15 -0.64
CA ARG A 66 7.85 10.02 -1.25
C ARG A 66 6.94 9.24 -2.19
N ARG A 67 7.36 9.06 -3.44
CA ARG A 67 6.57 8.41 -4.52
C ARG A 67 6.90 6.95 -4.80
N VAL A 68 7.77 6.36 -3.99
CA VAL A 68 8.19 4.96 -4.06
C VAL A 68 8.01 4.35 -2.67
N SER A 69 7.80 3.05 -2.54
CA SER A 69 7.62 2.41 -1.22
C SER A 69 8.93 2.31 -0.43
N ILE A 70 8.88 2.12 0.89
CA ILE A 70 10.10 1.96 1.72
C ILE A 70 10.86 0.72 1.25
N ASP A 71 10.15 -0.37 0.95
CA ASP A 71 10.76 -1.61 0.48
C ASP A 71 11.51 -1.41 -0.84
N GLN A 72 10.93 -0.65 -1.79
CA GLN A 72 11.61 -0.29 -3.03
C GLN A 72 12.87 0.56 -2.78
N LEU A 73 12.84 1.50 -1.83
CA LEU A 73 14.03 2.28 -1.47
C LEU A 73 15.11 1.41 -0.85
N GLN A 74 14.76 0.52 0.08
CA GLN A 74 15.70 -0.39 0.71
C GLN A 74 16.33 -1.32 -0.33
N ASN A 75 15.53 -1.90 -1.22
CA ASN A 75 16.03 -2.77 -2.28
C ASN A 75 16.92 -2.03 -3.29
N LYS A 76 16.64 -0.75 -3.61
CA LYS A 76 17.51 0.06 -4.47
C LYS A 76 18.82 0.46 -3.77
N ALA A 77 18.76 0.83 -2.50
CA ALA A 77 19.92 1.28 -1.73
C ALA A 77 20.97 0.17 -1.56
N LEU A 78 20.56 -1.10 -1.60
CA LEU A 78 21.48 -2.23 -1.51
C LEU A 78 22.37 -2.39 -2.75
N LEU A 79 22.14 -1.65 -3.85
CA LEU A 79 22.89 -1.69 -5.13
C LEU A 79 23.03 -3.08 -5.79
N PHE A 80 22.49 -4.13 -5.17
CA PHE A 80 22.50 -5.51 -5.63
C PHE A 80 21.10 -6.10 -5.44
N ARG A 81 20.58 -6.77 -6.47
CA ARG A 81 19.34 -7.54 -6.41
C ARG A 81 19.49 -8.61 -5.32
N ARG A 82 18.51 -8.75 -4.41
CA ARG A 82 18.52 -9.79 -3.36
C ARG A 82 18.85 -11.15 -4.00
N PRO A 83 19.96 -11.81 -3.59
CA PRO A 83 20.34 -13.10 -4.16
C PRO A 83 19.22 -14.12 -3.99
N ARG A 84 18.94 -14.91 -5.04
CA ARG A 84 17.86 -15.92 -5.04
C ARG A 84 18.01 -16.93 -3.89
N LEU A 85 19.25 -17.16 -3.44
CA LEU A 85 19.62 -17.99 -2.30
C LEU A 85 18.96 -17.58 -0.97
N LEU A 86 18.49 -16.34 -0.82
CA LEU A 86 17.80 -15.86 0.39
C LEU A 86 16.27 -15.87 0.26
N ILE A 87 15.74 -16.27 -0.90
CA ILE A 87 14.29 -16.25 -1.21
C ILE A 87 13.70 -17.67 -1.09
N GLU A 88 14.51 -18.71 -1.32
CA GLU A 88 14.12 -20.12 -1.17
C GLU A 88 14.30 -20.60 0.28
N ASN A 89 13.34 -20.26 1.13
CA ASN A 89 13.04 -21.01 2.36
C ASN A 89 11.60 -20.72 2.78
N ARG A 90 10.66 -21.13 1.91
CA ARG A 90 9.27 -21.39 2.29
C ARG A 90 8.83 -22.66 1.56
N VAL A 91 9.06 -23.79 2.24
CA VAL A 91 8.33 -25.05 2.03
C VAL A 91 6.90 -24.84 2.54
#